data_AF-A0A6N7HLE4-F1
#
_entry.id   AF-A0A6N7HLE4-F1
#
_cell.length_a   1.000
_cell.length_b   1.000
_cell.length_c   1.000
_cell.angle_alpha   90.00
_cell.angle_beta   90.00
_cell.angle_gamma   90.00
#
_symmetry.space_group_name_H-M   'P 1'
#
loop_
_entity.id
_entity.type
_entity.pdbx_description
1 polymer ?
#
loop_
_entity_poly.entity_id
_entity_poly.type
_entity_poly.pdbx_seq_one_letter_code
_entity_poly.pdbx_strand_id
1 'polypeptide(L)'
;MAHGGLTYPATRTYACYVDGLEGGNGGDLEPTNPACADAVAQGGKQPLWDWFGNLLPDIGDQWQSLPDGTLCGPSDKYAAYRMARTDWPTTEVSAGAEVTMRYNAWARHPGTWYQFITRDGWDPSRPLSWSDLEFWHQVTDPPVNGSGPHGPEYTWPATMPNKTGRHIIYSVWARSDSPEGFFNCADVVFTE
;
A
#
# COMPACT_ATOMS: atom_id res chain seq x y z
N MET A 1 3.56 -18.91 1.15
CA MET A 1 3.38 -17.58 0.55
C MET A 1 3.18 -16.62 1.69
N ALA A 2 4.03 -15.60 1.78
CA ALA A 2 3.83 -14.52 2.72
C ALA A 2 2.60 -13.70 2.29
N HIS A 3 2.03 -12.94 3.20
CA HIS A 3 0.87 -12.10 2.92
C HIS A 3 0.84 -10.95 3.92
N GLY A 4 0.60 -9.74 3.43
CA GLY A 4 0.43 -8.56 4.24
C GLY A 4 0.36 -7.28 3.42
N GLY A 5 0.00 -6.19 4.07
CA GLY A 5 -0.03 -4.84 3.50
C GLY A 5 -0.12 -3.82 4.63
N LEU A 6 0.17 -2.55 4.33
CA LEU A 6 -0.02 -1.49 5.31
C LEU A 6 -1.51 -1.35 5.66
N THR A 7 -1.81 -1.41 6.94
CA THR A 7 -3.12 -1.04 7.50
C THR A 7 -3.11 0.40 8.00
N TYR A 8 -1.92 0.95 8.32
CA TYR A 8 -1.72 2.37 8.57
C TYR A 8 -0.33 2.84 8.10
N PRO A 9 -0.27 3.88 7.23
CA PRO A 9 -1.36 4.37 6.39
C PRO A 9 -1.93 3.28 5.47
N ALA A 10 -3.25 3.24 5.29
CA ALA A 10 -3.92 2.13 4.60
C ALA A 10 -3.54 2.06 3.11
N THR A 11 -3.23 0.86 2.60
CA THR A 11 -3.02 0.65 1.16
C THR A 11 -4.31 0.83 0.36
N ARG A 12 -4.22 1.11 -0.94
CA ARG A 12 -5.39 1.15 -1.84
C ARG A 12 -6.25 -0.10 -1.74
N THR A 13 -5.63 -1.28 -1.81
CA THR A 13 -6.35 -2.56 -1.73
C THR A 13 -7.03 -2.75 -0.39
N TYR A 14 -6.37 -2.40 0.71
CA TYR A 14 -6.95 -2.51 2.05
C TYR A 14 -8.06 -1.48 2.29
N ALA A 15 -7.84 -0.22 1.93
CA ALA A 15 -8.83 0.85 2.08
C ALA A 15 -10.08 0.58 1.24
N CYS A 16 -9.92 0.10 0.00
CA CYS A 16 -11.06 -0.30 -0.83
C CYS A 16 -11.75 -1.56 -0.32
N TYR A 17 -11.03 -2.48 0.34
CA TYR A 17 -11.63 -3.63 1.01
C TYR A 17 -12.51 -3.17 2.18
N VAL A 18 -12.03 -2.23 3.00
CA VAL A 18 -12.80 -1.64 4.10
C VAL A 18 -14.03 -0.88 3.57
N ASP A 19 -13.86 0.00 2.58
CA ASP A 19 -14.97 0.70 1.92
C ASP A 19 -16.01 -0.28 1.32
N GLY A 20 -15.54 -1.37 0.71
CA GLY A 20 -16.39 -2.43 0.18
C GLY A 20 -17.16 -3.20 1.24
N LEU A 21 -16.58 -3.44 2.41
CA LEU A 21 -17.29 -4.05 3.54
C LEU A 21 -18.38 -3.13 4.09
N GLU A 22 -18.13 -1.82 4.13
CA GLU A 22 -19.07 -0.82 4.64
C GLU A 22 -20.27 -0.62 3.71
N GLY A 23 -20.04 -0.62 2.39
CA GLY A 23 -21.12 -0.53 1.40
C GLY A 23 -21.86 -1.84 1.13
N GLY A 24 -21.24 -2.97 1.45
CA GLY A 24 -21.79 -4.31 1.25
C GLY A 24 -22.91 -4.68 2.23
N ASN A 25 -23.79 -5.59 1.80
CA ASN A 25 -24.77 -6.23 2.67
C ASN A 25 -24.67 -7.75 2.53
N GLY A 26 -24.47 -8.48 3.64
CA GLY A 26 -24.62 -9.94 3.65
C GLY A 26 -23.44 -10.75 3.07
N GLY A 27 -22.22 -10.20 3.09
CA GLY A 27 -20.98 -10.96 2.86
C GLY A 27 -20.31 -10.77 1.50
N ASP A 28 -20.83 -9.88 0.65
CA ASP A 28 -20.13 -9.41 -0.55
C ASP A 28 -19.56 -7.99 -0.33
N LEU A 29 -18.57 -7.59 -1.13
CA LEU A 29 -17.96 -6.26 -1.11
C LEU A 29 -18.68 -5.35 -2.12
N GLU A 30 -19.17 -4.20 -1.68
CA GLU A 30 -19.77 -3.19 -2.56
C GLU A 30 -19.12 -1.83 -2.32
N PRO A 31 -17.93 -1.56 -2.91
CA PRO A 31 -17.23 -0.30 -2.69
C PRO A 31 -18.06 0.89 -3.15
N THR A 32 -18.12 1.93 -2.32
CA THR A 32 -18.84 3.18 -2.61
C THR A 32 -17.90 4.30 -3.02
N ASN A 33 -16.61 4.20 -2.67
CA ASN A 33 -15.59 5.11 -3.17
C ASN A 33 -15.47 4.96 -4.71
N PRO A 34 -15.52 6.06 -5.49
CA PRO A 34 -15.53 5.97 -6.95
C PRO A 34 -14.29 5.31 -7.56
N ALA A 35 -13.10 5.49 -6.99
CA ALA A 35 -11.89 4.84 -7.47
C ALA A 35 -11.90 3.33 -7.15
N CYS A 36 -12.37 2.95 -5.97
CA CYS A 36 -12.52 1.56 -5.58
C CYS A 36 -13.56 0.83 -6.44
N ALA A 37 -14.71 1.45 -6.69
CA ALA A 37 -15.75 0.90 -7.54
C ALA A 37 -15.26 0.69 -8.98
N ASP A 38 -14.55 1.67 -9.55
CA ASP A 38 -13.94 1.55 -10.88
C ASP A 38 -12.85 0.45 -10.91
N ALA A 39 -12.04 0.34 -9.86
CA ALA A 39 -11.03 -0.71 -9.76
C ALA A 39 -11.66 -2.11 -9.72
N VAL A 40 -12.78 -2.27 -9.03
CA VAL A 40 -13.56 -3.51 -9.02
C VAL A 40 -14.23 -3.76 -10.37
N ALA A 41 -14.74 -2.73 -11.05
CA ALA A 41 -15.32 -2.87 -12.38
C ALA A 41 -14.30 -3.37 -13.42
N GLN A 42 -13.03 -2.97 -13.28
CA GLN A 42 -11.96 -3.37 -14.20
C GLN A 42 -11.26 -4.68 -13.81
N GLY A 43 -10.98 -4.89 -12.52
CA GLY A 43 -10.15 -5.99 -12.01
C GLY A 43 -10.90 -7.06 -11.22
N GLY A 44 -12.21 -6.88 -11.00
CA GLY A 44 -13.03 -7.73 -10.14
C GLY A 44 -12.78 -7.50 -8.64
N LYS A 45 -13.52 -8.23 -7.80
CA LYS A 45 -13.46 -8.12 -6.32
C LYS A 45 -12.31 -8.92 -5.68
N GLN A 46 -11.73 -9.89 -6.40
CA GLN A 46 -10.70 -10.78 -5.85
C GLN A 46 -9.48 -10.04 -5.26
N PRO A 47 -8.97 -8.95 -5.86
CA PRO A 47 -7.87 -8.18 -5.27
C PRO A 47 -8.20 -7.57 -3.90
N LEU A 48 -9.49 -7.33 -3.59
CA LEU A 48 -9.92 -6.86 -2.29
C LEU A 48 -10.03 -7.99 -1.28
N TRP A 49 -10.55 -9.16 -1.67
CA TRP A 49 -10.55 -10.34 -0.80
C TRP A 49 -9.13 -10.80 -0.44
N ASP A 50 -8.18 -10.59 -1.35
CA ASP A 50 -6.76 -10.84 -1.16
C ASP A 50 -5.97 -9.53 -1.07
N TRP A 51 -6.48 -8.51 -0.37
CA TRP A 51 -5.86 -7.18 -0.31
C TRP A 51 -4.39 -7.21 0.16
N PHE A 52 -4.03 -8.23 0.93
CA PHE A 52 -2.71 -8.53 1.48
C PHE A 52 -1.78 -9.31 0.51
N GLY A 53 -2.22 -9.57 -0.72
CA GLY A 53 -1.56 -10.44 -1.70
C GLY A 53 -0.92 -9.72 -2.88
N ASN A 54 -0.71 -8.40 -2.82
CA ASN A 54 -0.11 -7.63 -3.93
C ASN A 54 1.40 -7.87 -4.00
N LEU A 55 1.77 -9.00 -4.62
CA LEU A 55 3.13 -9.54 -4.60
C LEU A 55 3.62 -9.94 -5.99
N LEU A 56 4.94 -10.10 -6.09
CA LEU A 56 5.60 -10.88 -7.14
C LEU A 56 6.42 -12.01 -6.49
N PRO A 57 6.30 -13.26 -6.96
CA PRO A 57 6.91 -14.41 -6.29
C PRO A 57 8.43 -14.53 -6.52
N ASP A 58 8.96 -13.93 -7.59
CA ASP A 58 10.35 -14.10 -8.02
C ASP A 58 10.95 -12.78 -8.53
N ILE A 59 10.89 -11.74 -7.69
CA ILE A 59 11.42 -10.41 -8.02
C ILE A 59 12.84 -10.20 -7.46
N GLY A 60 13.17 -10.87 -6.35
CA GLY A 60 14.48 -10.78 -5.68
C GLY A 60 14.92 -9.32 -5.48
N ASP A 61 16.21 -9.07 -5.68
CA ASP A 61 16.78 -7.71 -5.57
C ASP A 61 16.44 -6.79 -6.77
N GLN A 62 15.69 -7.28 -7.76
CA GLN A 62 15.34 -6.51 -8.96
C GLN A 62 14.08 -5.67 -8.80
N TRP A 63 13.51 -5.58 -7.59
CA TRP A 63 12.27 -4.83 -7.34
C TRP A 63 12.37 -3.35 -7.75
N GLN A 64 13.56 -2.76 -7.73
CA GLN A 64 13.82 -1.39 -8.21
C GLN A 64 13.70 -1.23 -9.74
N SER A 65 13.65 -2.35 -10.47
CA SER A 65 13.52 -2.39 -11.93
C SER A 65 12.08 -2.62 -12.39
N LEU A 66 11.10 -2.59 -11.47
CA LEU A 66 9.69 -2.66 -11.85
C LEU A 66 9.37 -1.55 -12.86
N PRO A 67 8.64 -1.85 -13.96
CA PRO A 67 8.28 -0.85 -14.94
C PRO A 67 7.50 0.31 -14.32
N ASP A 68 7.75 1.53 -14.79
CA ASP A 68 6.95 2.69 -14.41
C ASP A 68 5.47 2.45 -14.74
N GLY A 69 4.58 2.95 -13.88
CA GLY A 69 3.15 2.74 -13.97
C GLY A 69 2.64 1.40 -13.44
N THR A 70 3.52 0.45 -13.07
CA THR A 70 3.09 -0.85 -12.49
C THR A 70 3.27 -0.95 -10.98
N LEU A 71 3.89 0.05 -10.34
CA LEU A 71 4.32 -0.01 -8.94
C LEU A 71 3.20 -0.40 -7.96
N CYS A 72 2.01 0.19 -8.08
CA CYS A 72 0.89 -0.05 -7.16
C CYS A 72 0.15 -1.39 -7.38
N GLY A 73 0.52 -2.16 -8.40
CA GLY A 73 -0.12 -3.42 -8.73
C GLY A 73 0.71 -4.20 -9.74
N PRO A 74 1.89 -4.71 -9.38
CA PRO A 74 2.86 -5.22 -10.34
C PRO A 74 2.44 -6.51 -11.07
N SER A 75 1.42 -7.21 -10.61
CA SER A 75 0.82 -8.35 -11.32
C SER A 75 -0.52 -7.97 -11.97
N ASP A 76 -0.97 -8.79 -12.93
CA ASP A 76 -2.22 -8.54 -13.66
C ASP A 76 -3.46 -8.51 -12.75
N LYS A 77 -3.45 -9.36 -11.70
CA LYS A 77 -4.52 -9.39 -10.70
C LYS A 77 -4.76 -8.02 -10.05
N TYR A 78 -3.70 -7.25 -9.80
CA TYR A 78 -3.80 -5.95 -9.12
C TYR A 78 -3.66 -4.77 -10.09
N ALA A 79 -3.74 -5.00 -11.42
CA ALA A 79 -3.49 -3.96 -12.41
C ALA A 79 -4.42 -2.75 -12.30
N ALA A 80 -5.68 -2.95 -11.88
CA ALA A 80 -6.64 -1.86 -11.69
C ALA A 80 -6.22 -0.85 -10.60
N TYR A 81 -5.38 -1.24 -9.65
CA TYR A 81 -4.89 -0.35 -8.58
C TYR A 81 -3.74 0.57 -9.04
N ARG A 82 -3.29 0.45 -10.30
CA ARG A 82 -2.35 1.34 -10.97
C ARG A 82 -2.97 2.67 -11.40
N MET A 83 -4.31 2.74 -11.46
CA MET A 83 -5.00 3.91 -12.01
C MET A 83 -4.57 5.22 -11.35
N ALA A 84 -4.27 6.20 -12.19
CA ALA A 84 -3.97 7.56 -11.79
C ALA A 84 -5.28 8.29 -11.52
N ARG A 85 -5.62 8.40 -10.23
CA ARG A 85 -6.87 9.03 -9.76
C ARG A 85 -6.60 9.80 -8.48
N THR A 86 -7.33 10.89 -8.28
CA THR A 86 -7.24 11.75 -7.09
C THR A 86 -8.32 11.47 -6.05
N ASP A 87 -9.17 10.50 -6.29
CA ASP A 87 -10.31 10.13 -5.45
C ASP A 87 -10.19 8.73 -4.82
N TRP A 88 -8.98 8.13 -4.84
CA TRP A 88 -8.66 7.01 -3.96
C TRP A 88 -8.86 7.39 -2.49
N PRO A 89 -9.31 6.45 -1.63
CA PRO A 89 -9.36 6.67 -0.19
C PRO A 89 -8.00 7.11 0.36
N THR A 90 -8.00 8.03 1.31
CA THR A 90 -6.77 8.58 1.88
C THR A 90 -6.69 8.43 3.37
N THR A 91 -5.47 8.25 3.88
CA THR A 91 -5.16 8.46 5.31
C THR A 91 -4.70 9.90 5.52
N GLU A 92 -5.34 10.64 6.42
CA GLU A 92 -4.82 11.93 6.87
C GLU A 92 -3.60 11.74 7.76
N VAL A 93 -2.54 12.50 7.51
CA VAL A 93 -1.28 12.47 8.26
C VAL A 93 -0.79 13.89 8.51
N SER A 94 -0.17 14.14 9.66
CA SER A 94 0.44 15.44 9.96
C SER A 94 1.91 15.46 9.53
N ALA A 95 2.33 16.55 8.90
CA ALA A 95 3.72 16.75 8.51
C ALA A 95 4.66 16.73 9.72
N GLY A 96 5.77 15.99 9.64
CA GLY A 96 6.75 15.89 10.72
C GLY A 96 6.31 15.10 11.96
N ALA A 97 5.09 14.56 11.98
CA ALA A 97 4.58 13.82 13.14
C ALA A 97 5.26 12.45 13.30
N GLU A 98 5.51 12.07 14.55
CA GLU A 98 5.86 10.69 14.89
C GLU A 98 4.60 9.83 14.82
N VAL A 99 4.69 8.74 14.07
CA VAL A 99 3.61 7.77 13.89
C VAL A 99 4.11 6.36 14.11
N THR A 100 3.20 5.46 14.43
CA THR A 100 3.46 4.02 14.37
C THR A 100 2.94 3.49 13.06
N MET A 101 3.83 3.09 12.18
CA MET A 101 3.49 2.38 10.95
C MET A 101 2.95 0.99 11.32
N ARG A 102 1.90 0.54 10.62
CA ARG A 102 1.24 -0.74 10.89
C ARG A 102 1.11 -1.54 9.61
N TYR A 103 1.66 -2.75 9.60
CA TYR A 103 1.63 -3.66 8.46
C TYR A 103 1.06 -5.00 8.90
N ASN A 104 -0.03 -5.43 8.28
CA ASN A 104 -0.67 -6.69 8.61
C ASN A 104 0.26 -7.87 8.34
N ALA A 105 0.35 -8.76 9.33
CA ALA A 105 1.21 -9.92 9.30
C ALA A 105 0.37 -11.20 9.10
N TRP A 106 -0.45 -11.24 8.04
CA TRP A 106 -1.31 -12.38 7.70
C TRP A 106 -0.52 -13.68 7.67
N ALA A 107 0.64 -13.66 7.01
CA ALA A 107 1.65 -14.70 7.10
C ALA A 107 3.02 -14.06 7.36
N ARG A 108 3.57 -14.32 8.54
CA ARG A 108 4.81 -13.69 9.04
C ARG A 108 6.05 -14.25 8.35
N HIS A 109 6.90 -13.38 7.83
CA HIS A 109 8.21 -13.69 7.29
C HIS A 109 9.24 -12.59 7.65
N PRO A 110 10.55 -12.90 7.64
CA PRO A 110 11.59 -11.90 7.82
C PRO A 110 11.77 -11.05 6.54
N GLY A 111 12.39 -9.89 6.67
CA GLY A 111 12.72 -9.04 5.53
C GLY A 111 12.87 -7.57 5.89
N THR A 112 12.96 -6.75 4.84
CA THR A 112 13.08 -5.31 4.93
C THR A 112 11.90 -4.64 4.25
N TRP A 113 11.32 -3.67 4.96
CA TRP A 113 10.30 -2.76 4.45
C TRP A 113 10.98 -1.46 4.05
N TYR A 114 10.91 -1.12 2.77
CA TYR A 114 11.38 0.14 2.22
C TYR A 114 10.20 1.05 1.94
N GLN A 115 10.25 2.25 2.50
CA GLN A 115 9.21 3.26 2.34
C GLN A 115 9.75 4.39 1.46
N PHE A 116 9.02 4.62 0.40
CA PHE A 116 9.17 5.74 -0.50
C PHE A 116 7.95 6.64 -0.40
N ILE A 117 8.11 7.88 -0.83
CA ILE A 117 7.01 8.83 -0.93
C ILE A 117 7.16 9.63 -2.20
N THR A 118 6.04 10.04 -2.80
CA THR A 118 6.07 10.97 -3.94
C THR A 118 6.74 12.29 -3.58
N ARG A 119 7.58 12.80 -4.47
CA ARG A 119 8.23 14.12 -4.40
C ARG A 119 7.20 15.25 -4.44
N ASP A 120 7.61 16.42 -3.97
CA ASP A 120 6.78 17.62 -4.07
C ASP A 120 6.59 18.01 -5.54
N GLY A 121 5.38 18.46 -5.89
CA GLY A 121 5.01 18.77 -7.28
C GLY A 121 4.73 17.55 -8.16
N TRP A 122 4.69 16.33 -7.61
CA TRP A 122 4.20 15.15 -8.32
C TRP A 122 2.76 15.37 -8.84
N ASP A 123 2.51 14.90 -10.07
CA ASP A 123 1.21 15.00 -10.73
C ASP A 123 0.39 13.71 -10.51
N PRO A 124 -0.72 13.77 -9.75
CA PRO A 124 -1.55 12.60 -9.46
C PRO A 124 -2.42 12.13 -10.64
N SER A 125 -2.43 12.87 -11.75
CA SER A 125 -3.20 12.52 -12.95
C SER A 125 -2.48 11.55 -13.89
N ARG A 126 -1.22 11.20 -13.61
CA ARG A 126 -0.44 10.21 -14.38
C ARG A 126 -0.03 9.00 -13.54
N PRO A 127 0.24 7.83 -14.18
CA PRO A 127 0.71 6.66 -13.47
C PRO A 127 2.00 6.92 -12.68
N LEU A 128 2.12 6.30 -11.50
CA LEU A 128 3.26 6.43 -10.61
C LEU A 128 4.53 5.81 -11.23
N SER A 129 5.62 6.55 -11.26
CA SER A 129 6.94 6.12 -11.72
C SER A 129 7.98 6.16 -10.61
N TRP A 130 9.12 5.50 -10.80
CA TRP A 130 10.25 5.60 -9.86
C TRP A 130 10.80 7.02 -9.74
N SER A 131 10.79 7.80 -10.83
CA SER A 131 11.24 9.19 -10.79
C SER A 131 10.38 10.09 -9.91
N ASP A 132 9.13 9.68 -9.64
CA ASP A 132 8.23 10.40 -8.74
C ASP A 132 8.55 10.19 -7.28
N LEU A 133 9.34 9.15 -6.96
CA LEU A 133 9.54 8.68 -5.61
C LEU A 133 10.87 9.15 -5.04
N GLU A 134 10.87 9.38 -3.74
CA GLU A 134 12.06 9.50 -2.91
C GLU A 134 11.98 8.57 -1.71
N PHE A 135 13.12 8.00 -1.35
CA PHE A 135 13.24 7.17 -0.16
C PHE A 135 13.08 8.03 1.10
N TRP A 136 12.33 7.57 2.10
CA TRP A 136 12.22 8.29 3.38
C TRP A 136 12.42 7.42 4.62
N HIS A 137 12.17 6.11 4.55
CA HIS A 137 12.31 5.25 5.72
C HIS A 137 12.56 3.79 5.35
N GLN A 138 13.24 3.05 6.22
CA GLN A 138 13.29 1.59 6.15
C GLN A 138 13.28 0.96 7.54
N VAL A 139 12.80 -0.27 7.61
CA VAL A 139 12.93 -1.11 8.80
C VAL A 139 13.20 -2.56 8.39
N THR A 140 14.09 -3.24 9.11
CA THR A 140 14.38 -4.66 8.93
C THR A 140 13.90 -5.43 10.14
N ASP A 141 13.18 -6.53 9.90
CA ASP A 141 12.63 -7.42 10.92
C ASP A 141 11.94 -6.68 12.09
N PRO A 142 10.97 -5.78 11.82
CA PRO A 142 10.21 -5.13 12.88
C PRO A 142 9.49 -6.17 13.77
N PRO A 143 9.24 -5.85 15.05
CA PRO A 143 8.49 -6.75 15.92
C PRO A 143 7.04 -6.90 15.47
N VAL A 144 6.46 -8.09 15.69
CA VAL A 144 5.02 -8.34 15.55
C VAL A 144 4.36 -8.17 16.92
N ASN A 145 4.20 -6.92 17.35
CA ASN A 145 3.63 -6.53 18.65
C ASN A 145 2.35 -5.69 18.51
N GLY A 146 1.86 -5.45 17.30
CA GLY A 146 0.59 -4.78 17.02
C GLY A 146 -0.57 -5.76 16.87
N SER A 147 -1.79 -5.24 17.06
CA SER A 147 -3.05 -5.95 16.79
C SER A 147 -3.98 -5.06 15.98
N GLY A 148 -4.21 -5.42 14.72
CA GLY A 148 -5.12 -4.75 13.81
C GLY A 148 -6.46 -5.46 13.64
N PRO A 149 -7.37 -4.91 12.82
CA PRO A 149 -8.69 -5.50 12.55
C PRO A 149 -8.61 -6.92 11.97
N HIS A 150 -7.49 -7.26 11.32
CA HIS A 150 -7.25 -8.56 10.68
C HIS A 150 -6.12 -9.35 11.35
N GLY A 151 -5.93 -9.15 12.66
CA GLY A 151 -5.00 -9.92 13.47
C GLY A 151 -3.64 -9.23 13.68
N PRO A 152 -2.56 -10.01 13.86
CA PRO A 152 -1.25 -9.49 14.24
C PRO A 152 -0.65 -8.55 13.18
N GLU A 153 0.11 -7.55 13.64
CA GLU A 153 0.77 -6.58 12.77
C GLU A 153 2.23 -6.38 13.17
N TYR A 154 3.09 -6.23 12.15
CA TYR A 154 4.38 -5.59 12.32
C TYR A 154 4.17 -4.12 12.65
N THR A 155 4.93 -3.59 13.60
CA THR A 155 4.89 -2.16 13.90
C THR A 155 6.29 -1.58 14.05
N TRP A 156 6.44 -0.32 13.63
CA TRP A 156 7.67 0.44 13.82
C TRP A 156 7.37 1.94 13.89
N PRO A 157 8.15 2.73 14.65
CA PRO A 157 8.04 4.18 14.65
C PRO A 157 8.62 4.77 13.36
N ALA A 158 8.00 5.83 12.85
CA ALA A 158 8.52 6.64 11.75
C ALA A 158 8.13 8.11 11.94
N THR A 159 8.92 9.04 11.40
CA THR A 159 8.62 10.48 11.42
C THR A 159 8.15 10.91 10.04
N MET A 160 6.87 11.20 9.88
CA MET A 160 6.26 11.55 8.59
C MET A 160 7.03 12.69 7.90
N PRO A 161 7.27 12.64 6.57
CA PRO A 161 8.01 13.67 5.87
C PRO A 161 7.33 15.03 5.98
N ASN A 162 8.10 16.12 5.88
CA ASN A 162 7.55 17.47 5.82
C ASN A 162 6.99 17.74 4.43
N LYS A 163 5.73 17.37 4.21
CA LYS A 163 5.00 17.50 2.94
C LYS A 163 3.65 18.16 3.15
N THR A 164 2.98 18.53 2.05
CA THR A 164 1.65 19.14 2.09
C THR A 164 0.75 18.56 1.01
N GLY A 165 -0.55 18.43 1.31
CA GLY A 165 -1.51 17.92 0.33
C GLY A 165 -1.35 16.44 0.01
N ARG A 166 -1.84 16.03 -1.18
CA ARG A 166 -1.95 14.61 -1.56
C ARG A 166 -0.60 14.04 -1.99
N HIS A 167 -0.26 12.89 -1.43
CA HIS A 167 0.91 12.10 -1.78
C HIS A 167 0.59 10.59 -1.80
N ILE A 168 1.50 9.80 -2.38
CA ILE A 168 1.49 8.34 -2.24
C ILE A 168 2.71 7.91 -1.44
N ILE A 169 2.48 7.13 -0.38
CA ILE A 169 3.53 6.32 0.26
C ILE A 169 3.57 4.99 -0.48
N TYR A 170 4.74 4.67 -1.04
CA TYR A 170 4.99 3.40 -1.69
C TYR A 170 5.84 2.52 -0.78
N SER A 171 5.34 1.34 -0.44
CA SER A 171 5.97 0.39 0.47
C SER A 171 6.34 -0.88 -0.28
N VAL A 172 7.61 -1.25 -0.15
CA VAL A 172 8.15 -2.51 -0.67
C VAL A 172 8.54 -3.38 0.52
N TRP A 173 7.98 -4.58 0.63
CA TRP A 173 8.51 -5.60 1.53
C TRP A 173 9.32 -6.61 0.72
N ALA A 174 10.64 -6.55 0.86
CA ALA A 174 11.57 -7.52 0.29
C ALA A 174 11.86 -8.59 1.34
N ARG A 175 11.47 -9.84 1.07
CA ARG A 175 11.75 -10.97 1.97
C ARG A 175 13.23 -11.32 1.95
N SER A 176 13.76 -11.72 3.10
CA SER A 176 15.15 -12.19 3.22
C SER A 176 15.30 -13.72 3.14
N ASP A 177 14.18 -14.44 3.17
CA ASP A 177 14.10 -15.92 3.11
C ASP A 177 13.54 -16.45 1.78
N SER A 178 13.26 -15.57 0.81
CA SER A 178 12.64 -15.89 -0.50
C SER A 178 12.77 -14.71 -1.48
N PRO A 179 12.76 -14.94 -2.80
CA PRO A 179 12.71 -13.85 -3.78
C PRO A 179 11.32 -13.18 -3.91
N GLU A 180 10.34 -13.56 -3.10
CA GLU A 180 9.00 -12.96 -3.09
C GLU A 180 9.04 -11.54 -2.49
N GLY A 181 8.42 -10.57 -3.18
CA GLY A 181 8.31 -9.18 -2.74
C GLY A 181 6.88 -8.65 -2.80
N PHE A 182 6.51 -7.76 -1.88
CA PHE A 182 5.18 -7.14 -1.79
C PHE A 182 5.26 -5.65 -2.08
N PHE A 183 4.24 -5.13 -2.75
CA PHE A 183 4.24 -3.80 -3.34
C PHE A 183 2.94 -3.09 -3.03
N ASN A 184 3.01 -1.99 -2.30
CA ASN A 184 1.83 -1.40 -1.67
C ASN A 184 1.85 0.11 -1.84
N CYS A 185 0.79 0.68 -2.44
CA CYS A 185 0.57 2.12 -2.48
C CYS A 185 -0.48 2.50 -1.43
N ALA A 186 -0.16 3.49 -0.60
CA ALA A 186 -1.08 4.12 0.35
C ALA A 186 -1.21 5.61 -0.01
N ASP A 187 -2.41 6.03 -0.40
CA ASP A 187 -2.69 7.45 -0.66
C ASP A 187 -2.88 8.18 0.67
N VAL A 188 -2.22 9.31 0.81
CA VAL A 188 -2.24 10.12 2.04
C VAL A 188 -2.49 11.59 1.71
N VAL A 189 -3.03 12.32 2.68
CA VAL A 189 -3.13 13.79 2.62
C VAL A 189 -2.40 14.35 3.83
N PHE A 190 -1.37 15.15 3.56
CA PHE A 190 -0.63 15.87 4.59
C PHE A 190 -1.38 17.14 4.98
N THR A 191 -1.75 17.23 6.26
CA THR A 191 -2.28 18.43 6.89
C THR A 191 -1.20 19.08 7.76
N GLU A 192 -1.32 20.40 7.96
CA GLU A 192 -0.54 21.10 8.98
C GLU A 192 -0.95 20.70 10.41
#